data_AF-A0A536HLB4-F1
#
_entry.id   AF-A0A536HLB4-F1
#
_cell.length_a   1.000
_cell.length_b   1.000
_cell.length_c   1.000
_cell.angle_alpha   90.00
_cell.angle_beta   90.00
_cell.angle_gamma   90.00
#
_symmetry.space_group_name_H-M   'P 1'
#
loop_
_entity.id
_entity.type
_entity.pdbx_description
1 polymer ?
#
loop_
_entity_poly.entity_id
_entity_poly.type
_entity_poly.pdbx_seq_one_letter_code
_entity_poly.pdbx_strand_id
1 'polypeptide(L)'
;MCVAWHERAGLPTGVSVIPIARNPAPVLALAARTAHEVSDGQFVLGVGSGSVTERPIAAVRGYIDEIRKTAKDVPIYVGALGPQMLGLAGRHADGAALNWCTPAQVAWSRERVGPRAKLVEYIRMCVDDDVAAARLALAKQILAYALLVRPSGARGYRAHFERMGFAPHLDQLEAKRAAGASEDDLARAVPDEMLSALGYAGPAAGAAAAFMTLSAGLDVAIVRVLAARPGDVEGVRATMRAALSG
;
A
#
# COMPACT_ATOMS: atom_id res chain seq x y z
N MET A 1 -15.63 -11.65 -3.58
CA MET A 1 -14.50 -11.97 -2.67
C MET A 1 -14.63 -11.23 -1.34
N CYS A 2 -14.66 -9.89 -1.30
CA CYS A 2 -14.80 -9.11 -0.05
C CYS A 2 -16.00 -9.55 0.81
N VAL A 3 -17.18 -9.66 0.20
CA VAL A 3 -18.40 -10.16 0.87
C VAL A 3 -18.17 -11.53 1.52
N ALA A 4 -17.68 -12.52 0.76
CA ALA A 4 -17.41 -13.85 1.28
C ALA A 4 -16.35 -13.88 2.41
N TRP A 5 -15.39 -12.94 2.42
CA TRP A 5 -14.46 -12.77 3.53
C TRP A 5 -15.17 -12.23 4.77
N HIS A 6 -15.99 -11.20 4.60
CA HIS A 6 -16.77 -10.62 5.69
C HIS A 6 -17.72 -11.66 6.31
N GLU A 7 -18.48 -12.40 5.51
CA GLU A 7 -19.39 -13.46 5.98
C GLU A 7 -18.69 -14.52 6.83
N ARG A 8 -17.41 -14.81 6.53
CA ARG A 8 -16.63 -15.82 7.26
C ARG A 8 -15.94 -15.28 8.51
N ALA A 9 -15.48 -14.04 8.47
CA ALA A 9 -14.63 -13.47 9.53
C ALA A 9 -15.38 -12.50 10.44
N GLY A 10 -16.51 -11.93 10.00
CA GLY A 10 -17.20 -10.81 10.65
C GLY A 10 -16.42 -9.48 10.61
N LEU A 11 -15.28 -9.43 9.93
CA LEU A 11 -14.38 -8.27 9.91
C LEU A 11 -14.70 -7.31 8.76
N PRO A 12 -14.42 -5.99 8.93
CA PRO A 12 -14.49 -5.05 7.83
C PRO A 12 -13.66 -5.48 6.63
N THR A 13 -14.13 -5.15 5.44
CA THR A 13 -13.51 -5.58 4.19
C THR A 13 -13.44 -4.41 3.20
N GLY A 14 -12.57 -4.51 2.20
CA GLY A 14 -12.49 -3.48 1.18
C GLY A 14 -11.54 -3.84 0.07
N VAL A 15 -11.34 -2.88 -0.82
CA VAL A 15 -10.34 -2.96 -1.89
C VAL A 15 -9.34 -1.82 -1.72
N SER A 16 -8.04 -2.06 -1.94
CA SER A 16 -6.99 -1.04 -1.79
C SER A 16 -5.87 -1.25 -2.82
N VAL A 17 -5.89 -0.62 -4.00
CA VAL A 17 -6.95 0.22 -4.59
C VAL A 17 -7.21 -0.21 -6.05
N ILE A 18 -8.40 0.07 -6.57
CA ILE A 18 -8.75 -0.17 -7.97
C ILE A 18 -8.30 1.01 -8.85
N PRO A 19 -7.60 0.76 -9.98
CA PRO A 19 -7.19 1.82 -10.89
C PRO A 19 -8.38 2.34 -11.73
N ILE A 20 -8.67 3.63 -11.66
CA ILE A 20 -9.81 4.24 -12.37
C ILE A 20 -9.71 4.12 -13.90
N ALA A 21 -8.50 4.02 -14.45
CA ALA A 21 -8.23 3.98 -15.88
C ALA A 21 -8.88 2.81 -16.63
N ARG A 22 -9.19 1.71 -15.93
CA ARG A 22 -9.72 0.47 -16.53
C ARG A 22 -11.05 0.02 -15.91
N ASN A 23 -11.63 0.84 -15.03
CA ASN A 23 -12.79 0.46 -14.24
C ASN A 23 -13.86 1.56 -14.36
N PRO A 24 -14.90 1.38 -15.18
CA PRO A 24 -15.96 2.38 -15.34
C PRO A 24 -16.66 2.67 -14.01
N ALA A 25 -16.82 3.96 -13.68
CA ALA A 25 -17.39 4.38 -12.39
C ALA A 25 -18.80 3.82 -12.12
N PRO A 26 -19.77 3.82 -13.07
CA PRO A 26 -21.11 3.30 -12.77
C PRO A 26 -21.12 1.82 -12.37
N VAL A 27 -20.27 1.01 -13.02
CA VAL A 27 -20.12 -0.43 -12.70
C VAL A 27 -19.53 -0.60 -11.31
N LEU A 28 -18.46 0.14 -11.00
CA LEU A 28 -17.81 0.05 -9.71
C LEU A 28 -18.70 0.58 -8.58
N ALA A 29 -19.50 1.61 -8.83
CA ALA A 29 -20.43 2.18 -7.86
C ALA A 29 -21.52 1.18 -7.46
N LEU A 30 -22.15 0.51 -8.43
CA LEU A 30 -23.15 -0.52 -8.17
C LEU A 30 -22.53 -1.69 -7.37
N ALA A 31 -21.36 -2.18 -7.81
CA ALA A 31 -20.68 -3.27 -7.11
C ALA A 31 -20.27 -2.89 -5.68
N ALA A 32 -19.77 -1.67 -5.47
CA ALA A 32 -19.38 -1.17 -4.16
C ALA A 32 -20.59 -0.99 -3.24
N ARG A 33 -21.71 -0.47 -3.76
CA ARG A 33 -22.96 -0.34 -3.01
C ARG A 33 -23.49 -1.71 -2.56
N THR A 34 -23.56 -2.68 -3.47
CA THR A 34 -23.99 -4.04 -3.13
C THR A 34 -23.07 -4.66 -2.09
N ALA A 35 -21.74 -4.56 -2.26
CA ALA A 35 -20.80 -5.08 -1.29
C ALA A 35 -20.98 -4.44 0.09
N HIS A 36 -21.23 -3.12 0.13
CA HIS A 36 -21.46 -2.38 1.37
C HIS A 36 -22.75 -2.79 2.06
N GLU A 37 -23.86 -2.90 1.33
CA GLU A 37 -25.15 -3.35 1.86
C GLU A 37 -25.07 -4.79 2.40
N VAL A 38 -24.48 -5.71 1.64
CA VAL A 38 -24.36 -7.13 2.06
C VAL A 38 -23.40 -7.32 3.24
N SER A 39 -22.49 -6.39 3.45
CA SER A 39 -21.56 -6.39 4.59
C SER A 39 -22.01 -5.53 5.77
N ASP A 40 -23.30 -5.20 5.86
CA ASP A 40 -23.84 -4.35 6.94
C ASP A 40 -23.06 -3.04 7.14
N GLY A 41 -22.66 -2.41 6.02
CA GLY A 41 -21.92 -1.16 6.00
C GLY A 41 -20.41 -1.29 6.26
N GLN A 42 -19.86 -2.50 6.29
CA GLN A 42 -18.44 -2.75 6.63
C GLN A 42 -17.50 -2.77 5.41
N PHE A 43 -17.99 -2.44 4.22
CA PHE A 43 -17.18 -2.37 2.99
C PHE A 43 -16.60 -0.97 2.75
N VAL A 44 -15.31 -0.90 2.38
CA VAL A 44 -14.62 0.32 1.93
C VAL A 44 -14.10 0.18 0.49
N LEU A 45 -14.35 1.20 -0.33
CA LEU A 45 -13.87 1.25 -1.71
C LEU A 45 -12.57 2.07 -1.83
N GLY A 46 -11.46 1.41 -2.12
CA GLY A 46 -10.22 2.09 -2.49
C GLY A 46 -10.12 2.33 -3.99
N VAL A 47 -9.85 3.57 -4.40
CA VAL A 47 -9.62 3.96 -5.80
C VAL A 47 -8.27 4.66 -5.98
N GLY A 48 -7.66 4.54 -7.15
CA GLY A 48 -6.39 5.19 -7.46
C GLY A 48 -6.29 5.60 -8.92
N SER A 49 -5.41 6.56 -9.21
CA SER A 49 -5.23 7.06 -10.59
C SER A 49 -4.76 5.97 -11.56
N GLY A 50 -4.07 4.93 -11.07
CA GLY A 50 -3.48 3.90 -11.91
C GLY A 50 -2.53 4.49 -12.95
N SER A 51 -2.79 4.19 -14.22
CA SER A 51 -2.01 4.69 -15.36
C SER A 51 -2.47 6.04 -15.92
N VAL A 52 -3.45 6.72 -15.29
CA VAL A 52 -3.85 8.07 -15.73
C VAL A 52 -2.67 9.04 -15.59
N THR A 53 -2.31 9.70 -16.68
CA THR A 53 -1.23 10.70 -16.76
C THR A 53 -1.77 12.11 -16.93
N GLU A 54 -2.84 12.28 -17.68
CA GLU A 54 -3.46 13.58 -17.91
C GLU A 54 -4.32 13.99 -16.71
N ARG A 55 -3.98 15.14 -16.10
CA ARG A 55 -4.72 15.76 -14.99
C ARG A 55 -5.23 14.73 -13.95
N PRO A 56 -4.37 13.86 -13.39
CA PRO A 56 -4.79 12.71 -12.60
C PRO A 56 -5.58 13.09 -11.35
N ILE A 57 -5.29 14.26 -10.76
CA ILE A 57 -6.04 14.81 -9.62
C ILE A 57 -7.50 15.09 -10.02
N ALA A 58 -7.72 15.77 -11.15
CA ALA A 58 -9.06 16.08 -11.63
C ALA A 58 -9.82 14.81 -12.04
N ALA A 59 -9.12 13.85 -12.66
CA ALA A 59 -9.70 12.57 -13.04
C ALA A 59 -10.19 11.78 -11.82
N VAL A 60 -9.37 11.66 -10.76
CA VAL A 60 -9.79 10.99 -9.51
C VAL A 60 -10.94 11.73 -8.84
N ARG A 61 -10.92 13.07 -8.80
CA ARG A 61 -12.04 13.85 -8.25
C ARG A 61 -13.36 13.55 -8.97
N GLY A 62 -13.37 13.68 -10.30
CA GLY A 62 -14.56 13.43 -11.10
C GLY A 62 -15.03 11.98 -10.99
N TYR A 63 -14.10 11.03 -10.83
CA TYR A 63 -14.44 9.63 -10.58
C TYR A 63 -15.16 9.45 -9.23
N ILE A 64 -14.67 10.09 -8.16
CA ILE A 64 -15.33 10.07 -6.85
C ILE A 64 -16.74 10.67 -6.96
N ASP A 65 -16.87 11.82 -7.62
CA ASP A 65 -18.17 12.48 -7.82
C ASP A 65 -19.16 11.55 -8.56
N GLU A 66 -18.69 10.81 -9.56
CA GLU A 66 -19.50 9.83 -10.30
C GLU A 66 -19.91 8.63 -9.41
N ILE A 67 -18.99 8.06 -8.64
CA ILE A 67 -19.32 6.96 -7.70
C ILE A 67 -20.40 7.40 -6.72
N ARG A 68 -20.29 8.62 -6.17
CA ARG A 68 -21.22 9.15 -5.16
C ARG A 68 -22.65 9.31 -5.65
N LYS A 69 -22.88 9.41 -6.96
CA LYS A 69 -24.25 9.45 -7.53
C LYS A 69 -25.04 8.18 -7.23
N THR A 70 -24.36 7.03 -7.13
CA THR A 70 -25.01 5.72 -6.90
C THR A 70 -24.67 5.14 -5.52
N ALA A 71 -23.43 5.31 -5.06
CA ALA A 71 -22.90 4.71 -3.83
C ALA A 71 -22.56 5.78 -2.78
N LYS A 72 -23.53 6.65 -2.48
CA LYS A 72 -23.34 7.84 -1.63
C LYS A 72 -22.79 7.53 -0.24
N ASP A 73 -23.20 6.41 0.36
CA ASP A 73 -22.88 6.04 1.75
C ASP A 73 -21.62 5.17 1.86
N VAL A 74 -21.07 4.68 0.74
CA VAL A 74 -19.89 3.82 0.75
C VAL A 74 -18.63 4.65 1.04
N PRO A 75 -17.82 4.33 2.07
CA PRO A 75 -16.56 5.02 2.29
C PRO A 75 -15.59 4.84 1.11
N ILE A 76 -15.00 5.94 0.64
CA ILE A 76 -14.03 5.93 -0.47
C ILE A 76 -12.66 6.35 0.03
N TYR A 77 -11.66 5.49 -0.14
CA TYR A 77 -10.26 5.80 0.14
C TYR A 77 -9.47 6.01 -1.15
N VAL A 78 -8.61 7.02 -1.18
CA VAL A 78 -7.81 7.34 -2.37
C VAL A 78 -6.38 6.88 -2.19
N GLY A 79 -5.86 6.12 -3.16
CA GLY A 79 -4.44 5.82 -3.26
C GLY A 79 -3.63 7.09 -3.45
N ALA A 80 -2.92 7.53 -2.40
CA ALA A 80 -2.34 8.86 -2.35
C ALA A 80 -0.96 8.86 -1.70
N LEU A 81 0.07 9.29 -2.44
CA LEU A 81 1.45 9.37 -1.94
C LEU A 81 2.07 10.77 -2.10
N GLY A 82 1.61 11.51 -3.11
CA GLY A 82 2.06 12.88 -3.40
C GLY A 82 1.17 13.93 -2.75
N PRO A 83 1.70 15.14 -2.52
CA PRO A 83 1.00 16.18 -1.73
C PRO A 83 -0.35 16.59 -2.33
N GLN A 84 -0.44 16.68 -3.66
CA GLN A 84 -1.69 17.04 -4.33
C GLN A 84 -2.77 15.96 -4.18
N MET A 85 -2.39 14.68 -4.29
CA MET A 85 -3.35 13.57 -4.15
C MET A 85 -3.78 13.39 -2.70
N LEU A 86 -2.87 13.60 -1.74
CA LEU A 86 -3.19 13.61 -0.30
C LEU A 86 -4.18 14.73 0.04
N GLY A 87 -3.93 15.95 -0.46
CA GLY A 87 -4.86 17.06 -0.28
C GLY A 87 -6.23 16.81 -0.92
N LEU A 88 -6.27 16.13 -2.09
CA LEU A 88 -7.53 15.69 -2.70
C LEU A 88 -8.26 14.66 -1.82
N ALA A 89 -7.55 13.66 -1.31
CA ALA A 89 -8.11 12.64 -0.43
C ALA A 89 -8.76 13.27 0.81
N GLY A 90 -8.06 14.21 1.46
CA GLY A 90 -8.58 14.93 2.62
C GLY A 90 -9.86 15.73 2.37
N ARG A 91 -9.97 16.36 1.19
CA ARG A 91 -11.11 17.21 0.83
C ARG A 91 -12.30 16.47 0.24
N HIS A 92 -12.05 15.39 -0.53
CA HIS A 92 -13.08 14.78 -1.38
C HIS A 92 -13.35 13.30 -1.08
N ALA A 93 -12.54 12.65 -0.24
CA ALA A 93 -12.68 11.23 0.10
C ALA A 93 -12.82 11.03 1.61
N ASP A 94 -13.00 9.80 2.05
CA ASP A 94 -13.09 9.45 3.48
C ASP A 94 -11.77 8.96 4.07
N GLY A 95 -10.77 8.75 3.20
CA GLY A 95 -9.45 8.32 3.60
C GLY A 95 -8.44 8.35 2.47
N ALA A 96 -7.18 8.15 2.85
CA ALA A 96 -6.07 7.93 1.96
C ALA A 96 -5.47 6.54 2.22
N ALA A 97 -5.34 5.77 1.14
CA ALA A 97 -4.59 4.53 1.13
C ALA A 97 -3.13 4.84 0.76
N LEU A 98 -2.25 4.74 1.76
CA LEU A 98 -0.82 4.92 1.64
C LEU A 98 -0.15 3.59 1.24
N ASN A 99 1.10 3.68 0.81
CA ASN A 99 1.89 2.53 0.41
C ASN A 99 3.38 2.86 0.47
N TRP A 100 4.14 2.06 1.23
CA TRP A 100 5.58 2.25 1.44
C TRP A 100 5.91 3.56 2.16
N CYS A 101 5.14 3.95 3.17
CA CYS A 101 5.48 5.10 3.99
C CYS A 101 6.21 4.65 5.26
N THR A 102 7.28 5.37 5.60
CA THR A 102 7.83 5.35 6.96
C THR A 102 6.87 6.03 7.93
N PRO A 103 6.98 5.81 9.25
CA PRO A 103 6.19 6.55 10.24
C PRO A 103 6.28 8.08 10.10
N ALA A 104 7.46 8.61 9.78
CA ALA A 104 7.64 10.04 9.52
C ALA A 104 6.86 10.50 8.26
N GLN A 105 6.84 9.67 7.22
CA GLN A 105 6.07 9.94 6.01
C GLN A 105 4.55 9.82 6.25
N VAL A 106 4.10 8.94 7.15
CA VAL A 106 2.70 8.89 7.61
C VAL A 106 2.32 10.19 8.32
N ALA A 107 3.15 10.67 9.24
CA ALA A 107 2.94 11.96 9.93
C ALA A 107 2.87 13.14 8.94
N TRP A 108 3.81 13.20 7.99
CA TRP A 108 3.79 14.20 6.91
C TRP A 108 2.54 14.11 6.04
N SER A 109 2.02 12.90 5.82
CA SER A 109 0.80 12.66 5.05
C SER A 109 -0.44 13.10 5.83
N ARG A 110 -0.48 12.88 7.15
CA ARG A 110 -1.55 13.33 8.06
C ARG A 110 -1.76 14.84 7.99
N GLU A 111 -0.69 15.63 7.99
CA GLU A 111 -0.78 17.09 7.88
C GLU A 111 -1.50 17.55 6.60
N ARG A 112 -1.36 16.79 5.51
CA ARG A 112 -1.91 17.14 4.19
C ARG A 112 -3.32 16.62 3.96
N VAL A 113 -3.63 15.46 4.53
CA VAL A 113 -4.96 14.84 4.48
C VAL A 113 -5.91 15.48 5.50
N GLY A 114 -5.38 15.96 6.63
CA GLY A 114 -6.17 16.51 7.73
C GLY A 114 -6.71 15.42 8.67
N PRO A 115 -7.42 15.83 9.73
CA PRO A 115 -7.83 14.94 10.81
C PRO A 115 -9.05 14.08 10.48
N ARG A 116 -9.89 14.48 9.51
CA ARG A 116 -11.15 13.80 9.18
C ARG A 116 -10.93 12.49 8.42
N ALA A 117 -10.07 12.51 7.41
CA ALA A 117 -9.89 11.39 6.52
C ALA A 117 -8.99 10.33 7.15
N LYS A 118 -9.37 9.06 7.01
CA LYS A 118 -8.63 7.92 7.55
C LYS A 118 -7.32 7.70 6.80
N LEU A 119 -6.25 7.39 7.51
CA LEU A 119 -4.99 6.93 6.90
C LEU A 119 -4.87 5.43 7.07
N VAL A 120 -4.74 4.72 5.95
CA VAL A 120 -4.53 3.29 5.95
C VAL A 120 -3.31 2.92 5.14
N GLU A 121 -2.60 1.89 5.57
CA GLU A 121 -1.45 1.36 4.84
C GLU A 121 -1.36 -0.14 5.01
N TYR A 122 -0.88 -0.83 3.97
CA TYR A 122 -0.48 -2.22 4.09
C TYR A 122 1.04 -2.34 4.24
N ILE A 123 1.46 -2.81 5.42
CA ILE A 123 2.85 -2.97 5.81
C ILE A 123 3.30 -4.38 5.45
N ARG A 124 4.40 -4.50 4.72
CA ARG A 124 4.91 -5.82 4.30
C ARG A 124 5.61 -6.48 5.46
N MET A 125 5.15 -7.69 5.78
CA MET A 125 5.73 -8.53 6.81
C MET A 125 6.12 -9.87 6.17
N CYS A 126 7.37 -10.29 6.34
CA CYS A 126 7.87 -11.59 5.93
C CYS A 126 8.52 -12.26 7.14
N VAL A 127 7.81 -13.23 7.73
CA VAL A 127 8.35 -14.00 8.86
C VAL A 127 8.90 -15.32 8.37
N ASP A 128 10.21 -15.52 8.56
CA ASP A 128 10.94 -16.75 8.24
C ASP A 128 12.19 -16.85 9.13
N ASP A 129 12.56 -18.07 9.53
CA ASP A 129 13.82 -18.32 10.27
C ASP A 129 15.05 -18.18 9.36
N ASP A 130 14.88 -18.38 8.05
CA ASP A 130 15.85 -17.98 7.03
C ASP A 130 15.72 -16.47 6.75
N VAL A 131 16.43 -15.70 7.58
CA VAL A 131 16.48 -14.24 7.50
C VAL A 131 16.95 -13.76 6.13
N ALA A 132 17.87 -14.47 5.47
CA ALA A 132 18.36 -14.08 4.16
C ALA A 132 17.25 -14.20 3.10
N ALA A 133 16.48 -15.29 3.12
CA ALA A 133 15.35 -15.48 2.22
C ALA A 133 14.23 -14.44 2.47
N ALA A 134 13.87 -14.19 3.73
CA ALA A 134 12.86 -13.18 4.08
C ALA A 134 13.25 -11.79 3.59
N ARG A 135 14.52 -11.41 3.80
CA ARG A 135 15.05 -10.11 3.36
C ARG A 135 15.03 -9.99 1.85
N LEU A 136 15.42 -11.05 1.13
CA LEU A 136 15.37 -11.07 -0.33
C LEU A 136 13.93 -10.87 -0.85
N ALA A 137 12.95 -11.52 -0.23
CA ALA A 137 11.54 -11.38 -0.59
C ALA A 137 11.02 -9.94 -0.37
N LEU A 138 11.32 -9.33 0.77
CA LEU A 138 10.95 -7.94 1.04
C LEU A 138 11.67 -6.95 0.10
N ALA A 139 12.97 -7.13 -0.11
CA ALA A 139 13.77 -6.30 -1.00
C ALA A 139 13.22 -6.30 -2.43
N LYS A 140 12.88 -7.47 -2.98
CA LYS A 140 12.23 -7.58 -4.29
C LYS A 140 10.91 -6.82 -4.37
N GLN A 141 10.09 -6.89 -3.31
CA GLN A 141 8.85 -6.11 -3.25
C GLN A 141 9.13 -4.61 -3.23
N ILE A 142 10.13 -4.12 -2.49
CA ILE A 142 10.51 -2.71 -2.50
C ILE A 142 10.95 -2.30 -3.91
N LEU A 143 11.87 -3.04 -4.52
CA LEU A 143 12.44 -2.74 -5.84
C LEU A 143 11.38 -2.69 -6.95
N ALA A 144 10.37 -3.55 -6.88
CA ALA A 144 9.26 -3.58 -7.83
C ALA A 144 8.49 -2.24 -7.89
N TYR A 145 8.56 -1.43 -6.84
CA TYR A 145 7.97 -0.09 -6.80
C TYR A 145 9.03 1.00 -6.92
N ALA A 146 10.13 0.91 -6.19
CA ALA A 146 11.15 1.95 -6.12
C ALA A 146 11.80 2.22 -7.49
N LEU A 147 12.00 1.16 -8.29
CA LEU A 147 12.59 1.23 -9.62
C LEU A 147 11.55 1.13 -10.75
N LEU A 148 10.27 1.32 -10.43
CA LEU A 148 9.19 1.28 -11.40
C LEU A 148 9.25 2.50 -12.32
N VAL A 149 9.48 2.24 -13.60
CA VAL A 149 9.31 3.21 -14.68
C VAL A 149 8.04 2.84 -15.44
N ARG A 150 7.05 3.72 -15.43
CA ARG A 150 5.81 3.48 -16.20
C ARG A 150 6.08 3.62 -17.71
N PRO A 151 5.24 3.04 -18.57
CA PRO A 151 5.33 3.25 -20.02
C PRO A 151 5.32 4.73 -20.43
N SER A 152 4.69 5.59 -19.62
CA SER A 152 4.70 7.04 -19.81
C SER A 152 6.01 7.74 -19.39
N GLY A 153 7.04 7.00 -18.99
CA GLY A 153 8.28 7.51 -18.38
C GLY A 153 8.13 8.01 -16.93
N ALA A 154 6.92 8.03 -16.37
CA ALA A 154 6.67 8.57 -15.04
C ALA A 154 7.29 7.69 -13.95
N ARG A 155 8.02 8.32 -13.02
CA ARG A 155 8.70 7.69 -11.87
C ARG A 155 8.10 8.12 -10.53
N GLY A 156 6.77 8.07 -10.42
CA GLY A 156 6.04 8.59 -9.25
C GLY A 156 6.43 7.91 -7.93
N TYR A 157 6.75 6.60 -7.96
CA TYR A 157 7.25 5.89 -6.78
C TYR A 157 8.67 6.31 -6.42
N ARG A 158 9.59 6.39 -7.38
CA ARG A 158 10.94 6.90 -7.12
C ARG A 158 10.91 8.26 -6.39
N ALA A 159 10.13 9.22 -6.89
CA ALA A 159 9.95 10.52 -6.21
C ALA A 159 9.35 10.41 -4.80
N HIS A 160 8.56 9.36 -4.52
CA HIS A 160 8.05 9.07 -3.19
C HIS A 160 9.14 8.55 -2.25
N PHE A 161 9.98 7.62 -2.70
CA PHE A 161 11.13 7.16 -1.93
C PHE A 161 12.17 8.27 -1.70
N GLU A 162 12.37 9.16 -2.67
CA GLU A 162 13.22 10.35 -2.49
C GLU A 162 12.71 11.27 -1.37
N ARG A 163 11.39 11.50 -1.29
CA ARG A 163 10.81 12.31 -0.19
C ARG A 163 11.11 11.73 1.19
N MET A 164 11.34 10.43 1.29
CA MET A 164 11.68 9.74 2.52
C MET A 164 13.20 9.67 2.77
N GLY A 165 14.02 10.28 1.90
CA GLY A 165 15.47 10.33 2.04
C GLY A 165 16.24 9.21 1.34
N PHE A 166 15.58 8.34 0.59
CA PHE A 166 16.24 7.19 -0.05
C PHE A 166 16.89 7.49 -1.40
N ALA A 167 16.96 8.76 -1.83
CA ALA A 167 17.51 9.12 -3.15
C ALA A 167 18.91 8.53 -3.42
N PRO A 168 19.89 8.62 -2.50
CA PRO A 168 21.24 8.08 -2.75
C PRO A 168 21.25 6.55 -2.94
N HIS A 169 20.42 5.83 -2.18
CA HIS A 169 20.29 4.37 -2.31
C HIS A 169 19.69 3.98 -3.65
N LEU A 170 18.68 4.73 -4.10
CA LEU A 170 18.04 4.47 -5.38
C LEU A 170 18.99 4.75 -6.55
N ASP A 171 19.81 5.80 -6.46
CA ASP A 171 20.80 6.11 -7.50
C ASP A 171 21.84 4.97 -7.64
N GLN A 172 22.30 4.41 -6.52
CA GLN A 172 23.19 3.25 -6.52
C GLN A 172 22.52 2.00 -7.11
N LEU A 173 21.26 1.72 -6.75
CA LEU A 173 20.50 0.59 -7.26
C LEU A 173 20.22 0.73 -8.76
N GLU A 174 19.88 1.94 -9.23
CA GLU A 174 19.70 2.23 -10.65
C GLU A 174 21.00 2.06 -11.43
N ALA A 175 22.14 2.51 -10.89
CA ALA A 175 23.46 2.30 -11.50
C ALA A 175 23.82 0.81 -11.61
N LYS A 176 23.60 0.02 -10.54
CA LYS A 176 23.81 -1.43 -10.57
C LYS A 176 22.93 -2.11 -11.62
N ARG A 177 21.66 -1.70 -11.72
CA ARG A 177 20.74 -2.22 -12.73
C ARG A 177 21.21 -1.89 -14.14
N ALA A 178 21.68 -0.67 -14.37
CA ALA A 178 22.25 -0.24 -15.65
C ALA A 178 23.52 -1.03 -16.02
N ALA A 179 24.29 -1.47 -15.02
CA ALA A 179 25.46 -2.34 -15.18
C ALA A 179 25.11 -3.83 -15.39
N GLY A 180 23.82 -4.19 -15.50
CA GLY A 180 23.38 -5.55 -15.77
C GLY A 180 23.25 -6.45 -14.54
N ALA A 181 23.19 -5.88 -13.33
CA ALA A 181 22.94 -6.65 -12.12
C ALA A 181 21.61 -7.43 -12.21
N SER A 182 21.61 -8.68 -11.73
CA SER A 182 20.40 -9.48 -11.66
C SER A 182 19.42 -8.93 -10.62
N GLU A 183 18.16 -9.39 -10.66
CA GLU A 183 17.16 -9.01 -9.64
C GLU A 183 17.62 -9.40 -8.23
N ASP A 184 18.26 -10.56 -8.08
CA ASP A 184 18.79 -11.04 -6.79
C ASP A 184 19.98 -10.21 -6.32
N ASP A 185 20.85 -9.76 -7.23
CA ASP A 185 21.97 -8.88 -6.89
C ASP A 185 21.48 -7.50 -6.44
N LEU A 186 20.46 -6.97 -7.11
CA LEU A 186 19.81 -5.71 -6.70
C LEU A 186 19.12 -5.87 -5.34
N ALA A 187 18.39 -6.96 -5.14
CA ALA A 187 17.69 -7.22 -3.88
C ALA A 187 18.66 -7.36 -2.71
N ARG A 188 19.80 -8.04 -2.90
CA ARG A 188 20.89 -8.11 -1.91
C ARG A 188 21.58 -6.77 -1.66
N ALA A 189 21.52 -5.85 -2.62
CA ALA A 189 22.09 -4.51 -2.48
C ALA A 189 21.14 -3.49 -1.80
N VAL A 190 19.89 -3.87 -1.51
CA VAL A 190 18.98 -3.00 -0.73
C VAL A 190 19.49 -2.91 0.70
N PRO A 191 19.70 -1.70 1.25
CA PRO A 191 20.26 -1.53 2.58
C PRO A 191 19.25 -1.88 3.68
N ASP A 192 19.76 -2.36 4.81
CA ASP A 192 18.99 -2.78 5.99
C ASP A 192 18.07 -1.68 6.52
N GLU A 193 18.57 -0.43 6.54
CA GLU A 193 17.78 0.72 6.98
C GLU A 193 16.53 0.91 6.11
N MET A 194 16.63 0.71 4.80
CA MET A 194 15.49 0.82 3.88
C MET A 194 14.51 -0.33 4.11
N LEU A 195 14.99 -1.55 4.34
CA LEU A 195 14.14 -2.69 4.69
C LEU A 195 13.36 -2.43 5.98
N SER A 196 14.07 -2.06 7.06
CA SER A 196 13.48 -1.84 8.38
C SER A 196 12.54 -0.64 8.45
N ALA A 197 12.73 0.37 7.59
CA ALA A 197 11.89 1.56 7.56
C ALA A 197 10.56 1.34 6.81
N LEU A 198 10.48 0.29 5.98
CA LEU A 198 9.38 0.07 5.02
C LEU A 198 8.65 -1.27 5.18
N GLY A 199 9.16 -2.15 6.05
CA GLY A 199 8.58 -3.45 6.32
C GLY A 199 9.38 -4.24 7.36
N TYR A 200 9.05 -5.53 7.47
CA TYR A 200 9.75 -6.46 8.33
C TYR A 200 10.12 -7.73 7.56
N ALA A 201 11.35 -8.20 7.77
CA ALA A 201 11.85 -9.45 7.22
C ALA A 201 12.76 -10.11 8.26
N GLY A 202 12.33 -11.20 8.85
CA GLY A 202 13.08 -11.87 9.91
C GLY A 202 12.26 -12.91 10.69
N PRO A 203 12.76 -13.37 11.85
CA PRO A 203 12.10 -14.40 12.64
C PRO A 203 10.75 -13.95 13.21
N ALA A 204 9.99 -14.85 13.82
CA ALA A 204 8.73 -14.47 14.48
C ALA A 204 8.97 -13.48 15.64
N ALA A 205 10.11 -13.62 16.33
CA ALA A 205 10.53 -12.74 17.40
C ALA A 205 10.80 -11.32 16.87
N GLY A 206 10.04 -10.35 17.37
CA GLY A 206 10.16 -8.93 17.00
C GLY A 206 9.23 -8.47 15.88
N ALA A 207 8.53 -9.39 15.19
CA ALA A 207 7.58 -9.03 14.13
C ALA A 207 6.46 -8.11 14.63
N ALA A 208 5.86 -8.42 15.78
CA ALA A 208 4.81 -7.58 16.39
C ALA A 208 5.33 -6.18 16.73
N ALA A 209 6.50 -6.07 17.38
CA ALA A 209 7.10 -4.79 17.76
C ALA A 209 7.45 -3.93 16.53
N ALA A 210 7.98 -4.55 15.47
CA ALA A 210 8.25 -3.88 14.21
C ALA A 210 6.95 -3.40 13.54
N PHE A 211 5.92 -4.24 13.49
CA PHE A 211 4.62 -3.85 12.96
C PHE A 211 4.02 -2.67 13.71
N MET A 212 4.04 -2.69 15.05
CA MET A 212 3.54 -1.58 15.88
C MET A 212 4.30 -0.28 15.61
N THR A 213 5.63 -0.35 15.46
CA THR A 213 6.47 0.81 15.12
C THR A 213 6.11 1.37 13.74
N LEU A 214 6.01 0.50 12.74
CA LEU A 214 5.66 0.88 11.36
C LEU A 214 4.22 1.38 11.25
N SER A 215 3.34 0.99 12.17
CA SER A 215 1.93 1.37 12.19
C SER A 215 1.66 2.78 12.76
N ALA A 216 2.67 3.42 13.35
CA ALA A 216 2.48 4.67 14.07
C ALA A 216 1.85 5.77 13.20
N GLY A 217 0.74 6.35 13.70
CA GLY A 217 0.00 7.43 13.05
C GLY A 217 -1.08 7.00 12.04
N LEU A 218 -1.16 5.70 11.71
CA LEU A 218 -2.24 5.16 10.88
C LEU A 218 -3.52 4.98 11.70
N ASP A 219 -4.67 5.12 11.04
CA ASP A 219 -5.95 4.70 11.60
C ASP A 219 -6.15 3.19 11.46
N VAL A 220 -5.68 2.60 10.36
CA VAL A 220 -5.71 1.16 10.10
C VAL A 220 -4.40 0.73 9.45
N ALA A 221 -3.65 -0.13 10.15
CA ALA A 221 -2.49 -0.81 9.59
C ALA A 221 -2.89 -2.22 9.13
N ILE A 222 -2.54 -2.59 7.91
CA ILE A 222 -2.88 -3.87 7.30
C ILE A 222 -1.61 -4.70 7.19
N VAL A 223 -1.62 -5.93 7.72
CA VAL A 223 -0.50 -6.87 7.53
C VAL A 223 -0.53 -7.39 6.10
N ARG A 224 0.38 -6.94 5.25
CA ARG A 224 0.63 -7.52 3.92
C ARG A 224 1.63 -8.66 4.06
N VAL A 225 1.10 -9.87 4.15
CA VAL A 225 1.92 -11.08 4.29
C VAL A 225 2.71 -11.34 3.01
N LEU A 226 4.01 -11.56 3.18
CA LEU A 226 4.93 -12.05 2.15
C LEU A 226 5.40 -13.44 2.54
N ALA A 227 5.46 -14.33 1.56
CA ALA A 227 6.17 -15.60 1.69
C ALA A 227 7.62 -15.42 1.24
N ALA A 228 8.58 -15.95 2.00
CA ALA A 228 9.98 -15.91 1.60
C ALA A 228 10.21 -16.72 0.30
N ARG A 229 9.39 -17.75 0.09
CA ARG A 229 9.44 -18.68 -1.04
C ARG A 229 8.04 -18.90 -1.63
N PRO A 230 7.90 -19.09 -2.96
CA PRO A 230 6.61 -19.43 -3.56
C PRO A 230 6.00 -20.69 -2.94
N GLY A 231 4.71 -20.64 -2.61
CA GLY A 231 3.98 -21.79 -2.06
C GLY A 231 4.18 -22.05 -0.56
N ASP A 232 4.95 -21.22 0.15
CA ASP A 232 5.18 -21.38 1.58
C ASP A 232 3.97 -20.91 2.43
N VAL A 233 2.99 -21.81 2.54
CA VAL A 233 1.76 -21.57 3.32
C VAL A 233 2.05 -21.46 4.82
N GLU A 234 3.04 -22.19 5.34
CA GLU A 234 3.38 -22.14 6.76
C GLU A 234 4.06 -20.82 7.13
N GLY A 235 4.97 -20.30 6.31
CA GLY A 235 5.53 -18.95 6.47
C GLY A 235 4.46 -17.86 6.42
N VAL A 236 3.45 -18.00 5.55
CA VAL A 236 2.28 -17.11 5.51
C VAL A 236 1.52 -17.15 6.85
N ARG A 237 1.20 -18.34 7.36
CA ARG A 237 0.51 -18.51 8.65
C ARG A 237 1.34 -18.01 9.82
N ALA A 238 2.64 -18.26 9.81
CA ALA A 238 3.58 -17.77 10.82
C ALA A 238 3.60 -16.24 10.85
N THR A 239 3.65 -15.59 9.70
CA THR A 239 3.58 -14.13 9.57
C THR A 239 2.27 -13.58 10.16
N MET A 240 1.13 -14.18 9.81
CA MET A 240 -0.17 -13.74 10.33
C MET A 240 -0.26 -13.84 11.86
N ARG A 241 0.25 -14.93 12.45
CA ARG A 241 0.29 -15.10 13.90
C ARG A 241 1.23 -14.09 14.55
N ALA A 242 2.47 -14.02 14.08
CA ALA A 242 3.52 -13.23 14.72
C ALA A 242 3.24 -11.72 14.69
N ALA A 243 2.64 -11.19 13.61
CA ALA A 243 2.32 -9.77 13.51
C ALA A 243 1.20 -9.32 14.48
N LEU A 244 0.36 -10.26 14.95
CA LEU A 244 -0.79 -9.99 15.82
C LEU A 244 -0.58 -10.43 17.28
N SER A 245 0.62 -10.90 17.63
CA SER A 245 0.92 -11.48 18.96
C SER A 245 1.43 -10.45 19.99
N GLY A 246 1.19 -9.15 19.77
CA GLY A 246 1.71 -8.05 20.59
C GLY A 246 0.63 -7.23 21.26
#